data_AF-A0A1B0D2I6-F1
#
_entry.id   AF-A0A1B0D2I6-F1
#
_cell.length_a   1.000
_cell.length_b   1.000
_cell.length_c   1.000
_cell.angle_alpha   90.00
_cell.angle_beta   90.00
_cell.angle_gamma   90.00
#
_symmetry.space_group_name_H-M   'P 1'
#
loop_
_entity.id
_entity.type
_entity.pdbx_description
1 polymer ?
#
loop_
_entity_poly.entity_id
_entity_poly.type
_entity_poly.pdbx_seq_one_letter_code
_entity_poly.pdbx_strand_id
1 'polypeptide(L)'
;MTSFFVKIHDYLSSLKRNRFVIAFALCLLVLGVLVTFGFSALVRLVIDHQVALRPGGQSFGWWSKPPVEPFIRLYVYNVTNADEFLNNGSKPILDELGPYVYLQKWEKVDIVENDNGTLSFNAKRVYIFNEELSGGSEDDVVIVPNIPMLSATSQSKHAASIEYYISTDLFLIEQKLPYEEFGLMYGKNSTSRDRVTIWSGVDDIGRYGIIDKYNGFSHLPHWSEERCNRLNGSDGSIFPPHISKNTTLFVYEKDLCRLLPLTFEKEVDTRNNVPGYRFTPTEDVFASVEKNPDNMCYCPAGPPCAPHGFFNVSACQFDSPILLSFPHFYMADQSYREAVEGISPPEKEKHQLYIDVQPSIGRTLN
;
A
#
# COMPACT_ATOMS: atom_id res chain seq x y z
N MET A 1 -32.35 -45.42 69.33
CA MET A 1 -31.28 -45.80 68.38
C MET A 1 -31.67 -45.53 66.91
N THR A 2 -32.95 -45.64 66.54
CA THR A 2 -33.47 -45.43 65.17
C THR A 2 -33.44 -43.98 64.64
N SER A 3 -33.70 -42.97 65.49
CA SER A 3 -33.72 -41.55 65.07
C SER A 3 -32.35 -41.00 64.63
N PHE A 4 -31.26 -41.53 65.20
CA PHE A 4 -29.89 -41.08 64.88
C PHE A 4 -29.41 -41.63 63.52
N PHE A 5 -29.76 -42.89 63.20
CA PHE A 5 -29.44 -43.51 61.91
C PHE A 5 -30.20 -42.87 60.73
N VAL A 6 -31.45 -42.45 60.93
CA VAL A 6 -32.23 -41.73 59.90
C VAL A 6 -31.60 -40.36 59.60
N LYS A 7 -31.20 -39.60 60.62
CA LYS A 7 -30.49 -38.32 60.44
C LYS A 7 -29.14 -38.48 59.72
N ILE A 8 -28.39 -39.54 59.99
CA ILE A 8 -27.14 -39.84 59.28
C ILE A 8 -27.41 -40.24 57.83
N HIS A 9 -28.46 -41.02 57.56
CA HIS A 9 -28.86 -41.39 56.21
C HIS A 9 -29.29 -40.18 55.37
N ASP A 10 -30.09 -39.28 55.94
CA ASP A 10 -30.52 -38.04 55.29
C ASP A 10 -29.36 -37.03 55.10
N TYR A 11 -28.43 -36.97 56.06
CA TYR A 11 -27.22 -36.16 55.91
C TYR A 11 -26.30 -36.71 54.82
N LEU A 12 -26.09 -38.03 54.75
CA LEU A 12 -25.30 -38.70 53.72
C LEU A 12 -25.94 -38.62 52.33
N SER A 13 -27.28 -38.67 52.23
CA SER A 13 -28.01 -38.53 50.96
C SER A 13 -27.96 -37.08 50.44
N SER A 14 -28.08 -36.09 51.34
CA SER A 14 -27.86 -34.67 51.05
C SER A 14 -26.43 -34.39 50.57
N LEU A 15 -25.42 -34.96 51.23
CA LEU A 15 -24.02 -34.87 50.81
C LEU A 15 -23.77 -35.49 49.42
N LYS A 16 -24.36 -36.66 49.12
CA LYS A 16 -24.24 -37.31 47.80
C LYS A 16 -24.94 -36.51 46.69
N ARG A 17 -26.14 -35.97 46.96
CA ARG A 17 -26.87 -35.10 46.03
C ARG A 17 -26.09 -33.81 45.74
N ASN A 18 -25.52 -33.19 46.77
CA ASN A 18 -24.70 -31.98 46.61
C ASN A 18 -23.42 -32.27 45.80
N ARG A 19 -22.78 -33.43 46.00
CA ARG A 19 -21.62 -33.84 45.18
C ARG A 19 -21.97 -34.06 43.71
N PHE A 20 -23.13 -34.64 43.42
CA PHE A 20 -23.59 -34.82 42.04
C PHE A 20 -23.89 -33.47 41.36
N VAL A 21 -24.58 -32.57 42.07
CA VAL A 21 -24.88 -31.21 41.57
C VAL A 21 -23.59 -30.42 41.33
N ILE A 22 -22.61 -30.48 42.24
CA ILE A 22 -21.31 -29.83 42.08
C ILE A 22 -20.54 -30.43 40.89
N ALA A 23 -20.52 -31.76 40.75
CA ALA A 23 -19.85 -32.41 39.62
C ALA A 23 -20.49 -32.07 38.27
N PHE A 24 -21.82 -32.00 38.21
CA PHE A 24 -22.55 -31.58 37.02
C PHE A 24 -22.30 -30.12 36.67
N ALA A 25 -22.30 -29.21 37.66
CA ALA A 25 -21.96 -27.81 37.46
C ALA A 25 -20.51 -27.63 36.97
N LEU A 26 -19.55 -28.37 37.54
CA LEU A 26 -18.16 -28.38 37.07
C LEU A 26 -18.05 -28.92 35.63
N CYS A 27 -18.81 -29.96 35.29
CA CYS A 27 -18.85 -30.50 33.93
C CYS A 27 -19.38 -29.47 32.92
N LEU A 28 -20.47 -28.76 33.26
CA LEU A 28 -20.99 -27.68 32.42
C LEU A 28 -20.02 -26.51 32.29
N LEU A 29 -19.29 -26.16 33.36
CA LEU A 29 -18.25 -25.15 33.31
C LEU A 29 -17.10 -25.58 32.38
N VAL A 30 -16.62 -26.83 32.50
CA VAL A 30 -15.58 -27.37 31.63
C VAL A 30 -16.06 -27.43 30.17
N LEU A 31 -17.29 -27.88 29.92
CA LEU A 31 -17.89 -27.89 28.58
C LEU A 31 -18.01 -26.47 28.02
N GLY A 32 -18.47 -25.51 28.83
CA GLY A 32 -18.58 -24.11 28.44
C GLY A 32 -17.22 -23.54 28.03
N VAL A 33 -16.17 -23.83 28.79
CA VAL A 33 -14.78 -23.45 28.47
C VAL A 33 -14.30 -24.14 27.18
N LEU A 34 -14.54 -25.44 27.02
CA LEU A 34 -14.16 -26.16 25.79
C LEU A 34 -14.90 -25.62 24.56
N VAL A 35 -16.17 -25.24 24.71
CA VAL A 35 -16.95 -24.64 23.63
C VAL A 35 -16.44 -23.24 23.31
N THR A 36 -16.11 -22.39 24.27
CA THR A 36 -15.60 -21.04 23.97
C THR A 36 -14.24 -21.10 23.27
N PHE A 37 -13.32 -21.92 23.77
CA PHE A 37 -12.01 -22.10 23.12
C PHE A 37 -12.14 -22.82 21.77
N GLY A 38 -12.92 -23.90 21.69
CA GLY A 38 -13.13 -24.65 20.46
C GLY A 38 -13.88 -23.88 19.38
N PHE A 39 -14.87 -23.07 19.75
CA PHE A 39 -15.61 -22.21 18.82
C PHE A 39 -14.70 -21.16 18.20
N SER A 40 -13.82 -20.53 18.98
CA SER A 40 -12.86 -19.56 18.44
C SER A 40 -11.93 -20.19 17.40
N ALA A 41 -11.44 -21.41 17.65
CA ALA A 41 -10.62 -22.15 16.69
C ALA A 41 -11.41 -22.53 15.43
N LEU A 42 -12.66 -23.00 15.60
CA LEU A 42 -13.55 -23.33 14.49
C LEU A 42 -13.83 -22.11 13.59
N VAL A 43 -14.15 -20.96 14.19
CA VAL A 43 -14.39 -19.72 13.45
C VAL A 43 -13.16 -19.32 12.64
N ARG A 44 -11.96 -19.41 13.22
CA ARG A 44 -10.71 -19.14 12.47
C ARG A 44 -10.54 -20.08 11.29
N LEU A 45 -10.74 -21.38 11.47
CA LEU A 45 -10.66 -22.36 10.37
C LEU A 45 -11.66 -22.07 9.25
N VAL A 46 -12.89 -21.66 9.60
CA VAL A 46 -13.90 -21.28 8.62
C VAL A 46 -13.48 -20.01 7.88
N ILE A 47 -12.99 -18.99 8.59
CA ILE A 47 -12.49 -17.76 7.97
C ILE A 47 -11.36 -18.06 7.00
N ASP A 48 -10.33 -18.80 7.44
CA ASP A 48 -9.16 -19.13 6.63
C ASP A 48 -9.56 -19.86 5.35
N HIS A 49 -10.50 -20.81 5.45
CA HIS A 49 -11.02 -21.55 4.31
C HIS A 49 -11.82 -20.67 3.34
N GLN A 50 -12.59 -19.69 3.83
CA GLN A 50 -13.45 -18.83 3.01
C GLN A 50 -12.70 -17.65 2.38
N VAL A 51 -11.63 -17.17 3.03
CA VAL A 51 -10.85 -16.01 2.57
C VAL A 51 -9.83 -16.40 1.49
N ALA A 52 -9.24 -17.60 1.57
CA ALA A 52 -8.28 -18.08 0.58
C ALA A 52 -8.81 -17.98 -0.86
N LEU A 53 -7.93 -17.62 -1.79
CA LEU A 53 -8.26 -17.39 -3.20
C LEU A 53 -8.41 -18.72 -3.96
N ARG A 54 -9.48 -19.45 -3.67
CA ARG A 54 -9.87 -20.67 -4.38
C ARG A 54 -10.69 -20.32 -5.64
N PRO A 55 -10.31 -20.80 -6.82
CA PRO A 55 -11.08 -20.62 -8.05
C PRO A 55 -12.54 -21.07 -7.86
N GLY A 56 -13.49 -20.27 -8.37
CA GLY A 56 -14.92 -20.49 -8.18
C GLY A 56 -15.47 -20.09 -6.80
N GLY A 57 -14.61 -19.77 -5.83
CA GLY A 57 -15.02 -19.22 -4.54
C GLY A 57 -15.45 -17.76 -4.63
N GLN A 58 -16.32 -17.33 -3.70
CA GLN A 58 -16.79 -15.94 -3.62
C GLN A 58 -15.63 -14.95 -3.42
N SER A 59 -14.68 -15.27 -2.53
CA SER A 59 -13.52 -14.42 -2.26
C SER A 59 -12.65 -14.21 -3.49
N PHE A 60 -12.44 -15.25 -4.29
CA PHE A 60 -11.72 -15.18 -5.56
C PHE A 60 -12.44 -14.29 -6.57
N GLY A 61 -13.76 -14.43 -6.72
CA GLY A 61 -14.57 -13.57 -7.59
C GLY A 61 -14.48 -12.09 -7.21
N TRP A 62 -14.63 -11.78 -5.92
CA TRP A 62 -14.45 -10.42 -5.42
C TRP A 62 -13.02 -9.90 -5.51
N TRP A 63 -12.01 -10.75 -5.41
CA TRP A 63 -10.62 -10.32 -5.58
C TRP A 63 -10.32 -9.99 -7.05
N SER A 64 -10.76 -10.85 -7.97
CA SER A 64 -10.57 -10.68 -9.43
C SER A 64 -11.36 -9.50 -9.97
N LYS A 65 -12.64 -9.36 -9.58
CA LYS A 65 -13.51 -8.25 -9.97
C LYS A 65 -14.20 -7.65 -8.74
N PRO A 66 -13.54 -6.71 -8.06
CA PRO A 66 -14.07 -6.09 -6.85
C PRO A 66 -15.38 -5.33 -7.11
N PRO A 67 -16.36 -5.40 -6.18
CA PRO A 67 -17.67 -4.77 -6.35
C PRO A 67 -17.68 -3.27 -6.03
N VAL A 68 -16.54 -2.70 -5.65
CA VAL A 68 -16.38 -1.30 -5.29
C VAL A 68 -15.63 -0.55 -6.38
N GLU A 69 -16.03 0.69 -6.62
CA GLU A 69 -15.44 1.58 -7.61
C GLU A 69 -14.96 2.85 -6.90
N PRO A 70 -13.67 2.93 -6.51
CA PRO A 70 -13.17 4.10 -5.80
C PRO A 70 -12.90 5.27 -6.73
N PHE A 71 -12.76 6.44 -6.13
CA PHE A 71 -12.39 7.67 -6.80
C PHE A 71 -10.91 7.97 -6.60
N ILE A 72 -10.21 8.30 -7.68
CA ILE A 72 -8.94 9.02 -7.63
C ILE A 72 -9.24 10.52 -7.79
N ARG A 73 -8.62 11.35 -6.95
CA ARG A 73 -8.71 12.82 -7.02
C ARG A 73 -7.32 13.35 -7.30
N LEU A 74 -7.16 14.02 -8.43
CA LEU A 74 -5.90 14.62 -8.85
C LEU A 74 -5.92 16.11 -8.55
N TYR A 75 -4.81 16.61 -8.03
CA TYR A 75 -4.57 18.02 -7.76
C TYR A 75 -3.30 18.42 -8.49
N VAL A 76 -3.33 19.53 -9.21
CA VAL A 76 -2.22 20.01 -10.04
C VAL A 76 -1.80 21.38 -9.53
N TYR A 77 -0.51 21.55 -9.23
CA TYR A 77 0.05 22.84 -8.84
C TYR A 77 0.47 23.62 -10.08
N ASN A 78 -0.37 24.56 -10.50
CA ASN A 78 -0.16 25.44 -11.64
C ASN A 78 0.80 26.59 -11.27
N VAL A 79 1.80 26.87 -12.09
CA VAL A 79 2.77 27.96 -11.85
C VAL A 79 2.25 29.25 -12.48
N THR A 80 1.95 30.25 -11.65
CA THR A 80 1.33 31.51 -12.13
C THR A 80 2.34 32.57 -12.60
N ASN A 81 3.59 32.51 -12.13
CA ASN A 81 4.64 33.49 -12.42
C ASN A 81 5.89 32.86 -13.10
N ALA A 82 5.68 31.91 -14.02
CA ALA A 82 6.76 31.13 -14.63
C ALA A 82 7.86 31.99 -15.29
N ASP A 83 7.48 33.04 -16.02
CA ASP A 83 8.45 33.93 -16.69
C ASP A 83 9.32 34.71 -15.69
N GLU A 84 8.73 35.18 -14.59
CA GLU A 84 9.48 35.89 -13.54
C GLU A 84 10.41 34.94 -12.79
N PHE A 85 9.93 33.72 -12.48
CA PHE A 85 10.75 32.68 -11.86
C PHE A 85 11.98 32.37 -12.71
N LEU A 86 11.79 32.15 -14.02
CA LEU A 86 12.86 31.78 -14.94
C LEU A 86 13.85 32.93 -15.22
N ASN A 87 13.36 34.16 -15.36
CA ASN A 87 14.20 35.29 -15.78
C ASN A 87 14.78 36.09 -14.61
N ASN A 88 14.02 36.23 -13.52
CA ASN A 88 14.37 37.12 -12.40
C ASN A 88 14.75 36.34 -11.13
N GLY A 89 14.55 35.02 -11.09
CA GLY A 89 14.82 34.19 -9.92
C GLY A 89 13.89 34.48 -8.74
N SER A 90 12.68 34.99 -8.99
CA SER A 90 11.64 35.13 -7.97
C SER A 90 11.23 33.75 -7.44
N LYS A 91 10.53 33.69 -6.30
CA LYS A 91 9.96 32.41 -5.84
C LYS A 91 8.80 32.00 -6.74
N PRO A 92 8.64 30.70 -7.06
CA PRO A 92 7.50 30.25 -7.84
C PRO A 92 6.23 30.34 -6.99
N ILE A 93 5.18 30.89 -7.58
CA ILE A 93 3.84 31.03 -7.00
C ILE A 93 2.95 29.95 -7.60
N LEU A 94 2.52 29.03 -6.75
CA LEU A 94 1.72 27.87 -7.12
C LEU A 94 0.25 28.12 -6.81
N ASP A 95 -0.61 27.73 -7.74
CA ASP A 95 -2.06 27.68 -7.58
C ASP A 95 -2.52 26.23 -7.67
N GLU A 96 -3.17 25.72 -6.63
CA GLU A 96 -3.62 24.33 -6.56
C GLU A 96 -4.95 24.17 -7.28
N LEU A 97 -4.93 23.49 -8.43
CA LEU A 97 -6.11 23.23 -9.25
C LEU A 97 -6.64 21.81 -9.00
N GLY A 98 -7.96 21.70 -8.86
CA GLY A 98 -8.66 20.43 -8.70
C GLY A 98 -9.75 20.48 -7.62
N PRO A 99 -10.24 19.30 -7.19
CA PRO A 99 -9.85 17.98 -7.66
C PRO A 99 -10.31 17.74 -9.10
N TYR A 100 -9.50 17.04 -9.90
CA TYR A 100 -9.96 16.33 -11.10
C TYR A 100 -10.26 14.89 -10.69
N VAL A 101 -11.53 14.53 -10.72
CA VAL A 101 -12.04 13.27 -10.14
C VAL A 101 -12.25 12.24 -11.23
N TYR A 102 -11.66 11.06 -11.04
CA TYR A 102 -11.89 9.91 -11.91
C TYR A 102 -12.42 8.74 -11.10
N LEU A 103 -13.45 8.09 -11.62
CA LEU A 103 -13.90 6.78 -11.15
C LEU A 103 -12.91 5.73 -11.66
N GLN A 104 -12.38 4.91 -10.75
CA GLN A 104 -11.44 3.86 -11.07
C GLN A 104 -12.15 2.51 -11.05
N LYS A 105 -12.08 1.78 -12.17
CA LYS A 105 -12.49 0.37 -12.24
C LYS A 105 -11.23 -0.48 -12.36
N TRP A 106 -11.05 -1.42 -11.43
CA TRP A 106 -9.92 -2.34 -11.47
C TRP A 106 -10.39 -3.79 -11.53
N GLU A 107 -9.69 -4.61 -12.31
CA GLU A 107 -9.94 -6.03 -12.42
C GLU A 107 -8.60 -6.77 -12.61
N LYS A 108 -8.54 -8.04 -12.22
CA LYS A 108 -7.42 -8.93 -12.53
C LYS A 108 -7.84 -9.83 -13.68
N VAL A 109 -7.11 -9.75 -14.77
CA VAL A 109 -7.35 -10.48 -16.01
C VAL A 109 -6.20 -11.46 -16.28
N ASP A 110 -6.41 -12.37 -17.22
CA ASP A 110 -5.41 -13.38 -17.63
C ASP A 110 -4.86 -14.20 -16.43
N ILE A 111 -5.75 -14.54 -15.50
CA ILE A 111 -5.41 -15.23 -14.26
C ILE A 111 -5.02 -16.68 -14.58
N VAL A 112 -3.83 -17.08 -14.10
CA VAL A 112 -3.28 -18.43 -14.22
C VAL A 112 -2.94 -18.95 -12.82
N GLU A 113 -3.40 -20.15 -12.52
CA GLU A 113 -3.01 -20.90 -11.34
C GLU A 113 -1.71 -21.65 -11.58
N ASN A 114 -0.78 -21.57 -10.64
CA ASN A 114 0.50 -22.27 -10.71
C ASN A 114 0.52 -23.45 -9.72
N ASP A 115 1.29 -24.49 -10.04
CA ASP A 115 1.37 -25.73 -9.24
C ASP A 115 1.88 -25.51 -7.80
N ASN A 116 2.54 -24.40 -7.52
CA ASN A 116 3.09 -24.04 -6.22
C ASN A 116 2.09 -23.27 -5.33
N GLY A 117 0.81 -23.22 -5.68
CA GLY A 117 -0.23 -22.52 -4.89
C GLY A 117 -0.25 -21.00 -5.09
N THR A 118 0.40 -20.48 -6.13
CA THR A 118 0.37 -19.05 -6.50
C THR A 118 -0.57 -18.76 -7.67
N LEU A 119 -0.98 -17.51 -7.80
CA LEU A 119 -1.81 -16.98 -8.88
C LEU A 119 -1.05 -15.90 -9.62
N SER A 120 -0.92 -16.02 -10.94
CA SER A 120 -0.35 -14.98 -11.80
C SER A 120 -1.45 -14.26 -12.58
N PHE A 121 -1.39 -12.94 -12.69
CA PHE A 121 -2.40 -12.13 -13.40
C PHE A 121 -1.83 -10.83 -13.96
N ASN A 122 -2.60 -10.21 -14.84
CA ASN A 122 -2.39 -8.84 -15.32
C ASN A 122 -3.44 -7.92 -14.69
N ALA A 123 -3.00 -6.74 -14.22
CA ALA A 123 -3.91 -5.76 -13.64
C ALA A 123 -4.53 -4.89 -14.75
N LYS A 124 -5.85 -4.84 -14.83
CA LYS A 124 -6.58 -3.92 -15.71
C LYS A 124 -7.15 -2.78 -14.88
N ARG A 125 -6.81 -1.55 -15.25
CA ARG A 125 -7.33 -0.33 -14.60
C ARG A 125 -7.91 0.58 -15.67
N VAL A 126 -9.14 1.03 -15.44
CA VAL A 126 -9.84 1.98 -16.28
C VAL A 126 -10.19 3.20 -15.45
N TYR A 127 -9.86 4.39 -15.97
CA TYR A 127 -10.15 5.67 -15.33
C TYR A 127 -11.21 6.38 -16.16
N ILE A 128 -12.30 6.78 -15.51
CA ILE A 128 -13.44 7.45 -16.14
C ILE A 128 -13.60 8.81 -15.47
N PHE A 129 -13.40 9.89 -16.21
CA PHE A 129 -13.53 11.24 -15.68
C PHE A 129 -14.97 11.51 -15.20
N ASN A 130 -15.09 12.20 -14.07
CA ASN A 130 -16.36 12.61 -13.49
C ASN A 130 -16.38 14.14 -13.37
N GLU A 131 -17.02 14.78 -14.33
CA GLU A 131 -17.13 16.25 -14.41
C GLU A 131 -17.89 16.84 -13.21
N GLU A 132 -18.96 16.19 -12.74
CA GLU A 132 -19.80 16.70 -11.64
C GLU A 132 -19.07 16.80 -10.30
N LEU A 133 -18.13 15.89 -10.04
CA LEU A 133 -17.32 15.89 -8.82
C LEU A 133 -16.00 16.66 -8.97
N SER A 134 -15.69 17.12 -10.19
CA SER A 134 -14.44 17.81 -10.49
C SER A 134 -14.58 19.32 -10.36
N GLY A 135 -13.51 19.99 -9.93
CA GLY A 135 -13.44 21.45 -9.84
C GLY A 135 -13.15 22.15 -11.18
N GLY A 136 -12.80 21.40 -12.22
CA GLY A 136 -12.39 21.90 -13.53
C GLY A 136 -12.55 20.85 -14.64
N SER A 137 -12.19 21.21 -15.88
CA SER A 137 -12.31 20.36 -17.07
C SER A 137 -11.01 19.59 -17.38
N GLU A 138 -11.09 18.45 -18.08
CA GLU A 138 -9.89 17.77 -18.63
C GLU A 138 -9.14 18.64 -19.65
N ASP A 139 -9.80 19.66 -20.20
CA ASP A 139 -9.21 20.63 -21.13
C ASP A 139 -8.51 21.82 -20.43
N ASP A 140 -8.50 21.86 -19.09
CA ASP A 140 -7.86 22.93 -18.35
C ASP A 140 -6.35 22.99 -18.65
N VAL A 141 -5.88 24.18 -18.98
CA VAL A 141 -4.47 24.41 -19.31
C VAL A 141 -3.70 24.72 -18.04
N VAL A 142 -2.60 24.00 -17.83
CA VAL A 142 -1.71 24.17 -16.67
C VAL A 142 -0.29 24.49 -17.12
N ILE A 143 0.39 25.33 -16.35
CA ILE A 143 1.81 25.65 -16.50
C ILE A 143 2.58 24.84 -15.47
N VAL A 144 3.37 23.87 -15.95
CA VAL A 144 4.13 22.94 -15.12
C VAL A 144 5.55 22.76 -15.67
N PRO A 145 6.52 22.26 -14.87
CA PRO A 145 7.86 21.98 -15.36
C PRO A 145 7.84 21.03 -16.57
N ASN A 146 8.72 21.26 -17.54
CA ASN A 146 8.90 20.37 -18.69
C ASN A 146 9.68 19.11 -18.26
N ILE A 147 8.96 18.13 -17.70
CA ILE A 147 9.52 16.87 -17.19
C ILE A 147 10.29 16.08 -18.27
N PRO A 148 9.81 15.96 -19.52
CA PRO A 148 10.59 15.32 -20.59
C PRO A 148 11.97 15.96 -20.79
N MET A 149 12.04 17.30 -20.85
CA MET A 149 13.30 18.03 -20.99
C MET A 149 14.21 17.82 -19.79
N LEU A 150 13.67 17.86 -18.57
CA LEU A 150 14.43 17.61 -17.34
C LEU A 150 14.97 16.17 -17.29
N SER A 151 14.17 15.20 -17.74
CA SER A 151 14.55 13.78 -17.82
C SER A 151 15.67 13.57 -18.83
N ALA A 152 15.53 14.15 -20.04
CA ALA A 152 16.57 14.12 -21.06
C ALA A 152 17.88 14.72 -20.51
N THR A 153 17.82 15.89 -19.89
CA THR A 153 18.99 16.57 -19.32
C THR A 153 19.65 15.73 -18.22
N SER A 154 18.87 15.08 -17.37
CA SER A 154 19.37 14.18 -16.31
C SER A 154 20.15 13.01 -16.92
N GLN A 155 19.56 12.32 -17.90
CA GLN A 155 20.19 11.21 -18.60
C GLN A 155 21.43 11.65 -19.38
N SER A 156 21.40 12.82 -20.02
CA SER A 156 22.55 13.36 -20.77
C SER A 156 23.73 13.68 -19.86
N LYS A 157 23.53 14.11 -18.60
CA LYS A 157 24.65 14.32 -17.66
C LYS A 157 25.42 13.02 -17.40
N HIS A 158 24.71 11.90 -17.30
CA HIS A 158 25.34 10.58 -17.14
C HIS A 158 25.96 10.08 -18.46
N ALA A 159 25.35 10.39 -19.61
CA ALA A 159 25.93 10.09 -20.92
C ALA A 159 27.21 10.90 -21.20
N ALA A 160 27.24 12.20 -20.87
CA ALA A 160 28.40 13.07 -21.03
C ALA A 160 29.61 12.63 -20.19
N SER A 161 29.37 12.07 -18.99
CA SER A 161 30.43 11.45 -18.18
C SER A 161 31.00 10.16 -18.78
N ILE A 162 30.22 9.43 -19.58
CA ILE A 162 30.68 8.26 -20.35
C ILE A 162 31.42 8.72 -21.63
N GLU A 163 30.95 9.79 -22.27
CA GLU A 163 31.56 10.40 -23.46
C GLU A 163 32.98 10.96 -23.21
N TYR A 164 33.26 11.49 -22.01
CA TYR A 164 34.62 11.95 -21.66
C TYR A 164 35.68 10.84 -21.73
N TYR A 165 35.28 9.56 -21.64
CA TYR A 165 36.18 8.41 -21.76
C TYR A 165 36.31 7.85 -23.18
N ILE A 166 35.52 8.33 -24.15
CA ILE A 166 35.56 7.88 -25.54
C ILE A 166 35.91 9.08 -26.42
N SER A 167 37.19 9.43 -26.45
CA SER A 167 37.70 10.31 -27.49
C SER A 167 37.69 9.56 -28.83
N THR A 168 37.40 10.31 -29.90
CA THR A 168 37.41 9.99 -31.33
C THR A 168 36.21 9.25 -31.92
N ASP A 169 35.58 9.97 -32.86
CA ASP A 169 34.60 9.55 -33.87
C ASP A 169 33.13 9.34 -33.44
N LEU A 170 32.45 10.48 -33.34
CA LEU A 170 31.18 10.80 -34.00
C LEU A 170 30.21 9.62 -34.24
N PHE A 171 29.47 9.27 -33.19
CA PHE A 171 28.03 9.09 -33.34
C PHE A 171 27.38 10.13 -32.46
N LEU A 172 26.76 11.15 -33.06
CA LEU A 172 25.59 11.75 -32.43
C LEU A 172 24.62 10.59 -32.25
N ILE A 173 24.66 9.95 -31.08
CA ILE A 173 23.58 9.09 -30.65
C ILE A 173 22.40 10.05 -30.67
N GLU A 174 21.53 9.95 -31.69
CA GLU A 174 20.16 10.38 -31.52
C GLU A 174 19.72 9.68 -30.24
N GLN A 175 19.76 10.37 -29.10
CA GLN A 175 19.08 9.97 -27.88
C GLN A 175 17.61 10.10 -28.23
N LYS A 176 17.13 9.16 -29.04
CA LYS A 176 15.74 8.93 -29.27
C LYS A 176 15.25 8.49 -27.91
N LEU A 177 14.64 9.42 -27.18
CA LEU A 177 14.00 9.10 -25.92
C LEU A 177 13.14 7.86 -26.18
N PRO A 178 13.16 6.85 -25.29
CA PRO A 178 12.51 5.56 -25.55
C PRO A 178 10.97 5.65 -25.64
N TYR A 179 10.42 6.86 -25.70
CA TYR A 179 9.01 7.21 -25.68
C TYR A 179 8.72 8.36 -26.65
N GLU A 180 7.67 8.20 -27.46
CA GLU A 180 7.17 9.25 -28.37
C GLU A 180 6.20 10.22 -27.64
N GLU A 181 5.61 9.76 -26.54
CA GLU A 181 4.62 10.49 -25.74
C GLU A 181 5.00 10.46 -24.26
N PHE A 182 4.64 11.50 -23.50
CA PHE A 182 4.89 11.60 -22.07
C PHE A 182 3.60 11.96 -21.32
N GLY A 183 3.40 11.35 -20.15
CA GLY A 183 2.39 11.74 -19.19
C GLY A 183 2.54 10.95 -17.89
N LEU A 184 2.23 11.58 -16.76
CA LEU A 184 2.35 10.93 -15.43
C LEU A 184 1.49 9.66 -15.30
N MET A 185 0.33 9.66 -15.98
CA MET A 185 -0.60 8.54 -16.02
C MET A 185 -0.63 7.84 -17.39
N TYR A 186 0.36 8.12 -18.25
CA TYR A 186 0.42 7.56 -19.60
C TYR A 186 0.46 6.03 -19.58
N GLY A 187 -0.33 5.40 -20.45
CA GLY A 187 -0.41 3.94 -20.55
C GLY A 187 -1.07 3.22 -19.36
N LYS A 188 -1.48 3.94 -18.29
CA LYS A 188 -2.13 3.34 -17.11
C LYS A 188 -3.62 3.03 -17.32
N ASN A 189 -4.26 3.63 -18.32
CA ASN A 189 -5.68 3.45 -18.63
C ASN A 189 -5.92 2.25 -19.56
N SER A 190 -5.51 1.05 -19.15
CA SER A 190 -5.77 -0.20 -19.87
C SER A 190 -5.36 -1.42 -19.02
N THR A 191 -5.22 -2.58 -19.67
CA THR A 191 -4.54 -3.73 -19.07
C THR A 191 -3.03 -3.49 -19.03
N SER A 192 -2.46 -3.52 -17.83
CA SER A 192 -1.01 -3.45 -17.66
C SER A 192 -0.31 -4.66 -18.31
N ARG A 193 0.84 -4.40 -18.92
CA ARG A 193 1.75 -5.44 -19.42
C ARG A 193 2.44 -6.19 -18.29
N ASP A 194 2.41 -5.67 -17.06
CA ASP A 194 3.07 -6.30 -15.93
C ASP A 194 2.33 -7.56 -15.50
N ARG A 195 3.11 -8.61 -15.21
CA ARG A 195 2.62 -9.88 -14.68
C ARG A 195 2.96 -9.96 -13.19
N VAL A 196 1.93 -9.95 -12.36
CA VAL A 196 2.06 -10.05 -10.90
C VAL A 196 1.73 -11.48 -10.48
N THR A 197 2.55 -12.06 -9.61
CA THR A 197 2.30 -13.39 -9.03
C THR A 197 2.16 -13.26 -7.52
N ILE A 198 1.03 -13.71 -6.98
CA ILE A 198 0.72 -13.65 -5.55
C ILE A 198 0.44 -15.04 -4.98
N TRP A 199 0.61 -15.20 -3.68
CA TRP A 199 0.20 -16.39 -2.96
C TRP A 199 -1.33 -16.41 -2.76
N SER A 200 -1.96 -17.53 -3.12
CA SER A 200 -3.42 -17.70 -3.02
C SER A 200 -3.93 -17.77 -1.58
N GLY A 201 -3.08 -18.16 -0.63
CA GLY A 201 -3.45 -18.45 0.75
C GLY A 201 -4.10 -19.83 0.95
N VAL A 202 -4.18 -20.67 -0.09
CA VAL A 202 -4.80 -22.01 -0.01
C VAL A 202 -3.99 -22.97 0.86
N ASP A 203 -2.67 -23.00 0.67
CA ASP A 203 -1.77 -23.89 1.42
C ASP A 203 -1.30 -23.24 2.74
N ASP A 204 -1.06 -21.94 2.71
CA ASP A 204 -0.58 -21.15 3.85
C ASP A 204 -1.29 -19.79 3.85
N ILE A 205 -2.28 -19.67 4.75
CA ILE A 205 -3.08 -18.44 4.89
C ILE A 205 -2.22 -17.24 5.34
N GLY A 206 -1.05 -17.48 5.95
CA GLY A 206 -0.10 -16.45 6.34
C GLY A 206 0.53 -15.72 5.15
N ARG A 207 0.44 -16.29 3.94
CA ARG A 207 0.90 -15.66 2.69
C ARG A 207 -0.25 -15.08 1.84
N TYR A 208 -1.49 -15.18 2.28
CA TYR A 208 -2.65 -14.72 1.52
C TYR A 208 -2.46 -13.28 1.01
N GLY A 209 -2.50 -13.11 -0.32
CA GLY A 209 -2.38 -11.81 -0.97
C GLY A 209 -0.97 -11.23 -1.06
N ILE A 210 0.05 -11.95 -0.59
CA ILE A 210 1.45 -11.50 -0.65
C ILE A 210 2.03 -11.76 -2.04
N ILE A 211 2.73 -10.77 -2.59
CA ILE A 211 3.43 -10.86 -3.87
C ILE A 211 4.65 -11.78 -3.74
N ASP A 212 4.70 -12.77 -4.61
CA ASP A 212 5.85 -13.68 -4.78
C ASP A 212 6.81 -13.14 -5.85
N LYS A 213 6.25 -12.71 -7.00
CA LYS A 213 7.03 -12.20 -8.14
C LYS A 213 6.34 -11.04 -8.83
N TYR A 214 7.16 -10.13 -9.32
CA TYR A 214 6.75 -9.03 -10.18
C TYR A 214 7.55 -9.11 -11.49
N ASN A 215 6.87 -9.29 -12.62
CA ASN A 215 7.50 -9.49 -13.93
C ASN A 215 8.53 -10.63 -13.96
N GLY A 216 8.28 -11.69 -13.18
CA GLY A 216 9.17 -12.86 -13.05
C GLY A 216 10.30 -12.69 -12.01
N PHE A 217 10.54 -11.47 -11.52
CA PHE A 217 11.53 -11.19 -10.49
C PHE A 217 10.96 -11.39 -9.09
N SER A 218 11.69 -12.09 -8.21
CA SER A 218 11.37 -12.20 -6.78
C SER A 218 11.92 -11.04 -5.94
N HIS A 219 12.86 -10.28 -6.50
CA HIS A 219 13.47 -9.12 -5.90
C HIS A 219 13.58 -7.99 -6.93
N LEU A 220 13.44 -6.77 -6.47
CA LEU A 220 13.65 -5.58 -7.27
C LEU A 220 15.14 -5.44 -7.64
N PRO A 221 15.46 -4.89 -8.82
CA PRO A 221 16.85 -4.68 -9.24
C PRO A 221 17.39 -3.28 -8.90
N HIS A 222 16.65 -2.45 -8.15
CA HIS A 222 16.89 -1.00 -8.09
C HIS A 222 17.77 -0.55 -6.92
N TRP A 223 17.72 -1.25 -5.78
CA TRP A 223 18.29 -0.78 -4.52
C TRP A 223 19.59 -1.50 -4.18
N SER A 224 20.43 -0.88 -3.34
CA SER A 224 21.79 -1.39 -3.08
C SER A 224 21.83 -2.63 -2.19
N GLU A 225 20.77 -2.86 -1.40
CA GLU A 225 20.69 -3.98 -0.46
C GLU A 225 19.47 -4.87 -0.72
N GLU A 226 19.62 -6.18 -0.51
CA GLU A 226 18.55 -7.18 -0.67
C GLU A 226 17.30 -6.84 0.15
N ARG A 227 17.47 -6.33 1.39
CA ARG A 227 16.36 -5.99 2.28
C ARG A 227 15.40 -4.94 1.70
N CYS A 228 15.88 -4.06 0.83
CA CYS A 228 15.11 -2.99 0.20
C CYS A 228 14.57 -3.39 -1.17
N ASN A 229 15.14 -4.45 -1.74
CA ASN A 229 14.67 -5.08 -2.97
C ASN A 229 13.59 -6.15 -2.74
N ARG A 230 13.17 -6.41 -1.50
CA ARG A 230 12.13 -7.41 -1.21
C ARG A 230 10.78 -6.99 -1.81
N LEU A 231 10.01 -8.00 -2.25
CA LEU A 231 8.66 -7.86 -2.80
C LEU A 231 7.56 -8.48 -1.91
N ASN A 232 7.91 -8.98 -0.72
CA ASN A 232 7.01 -9.71 0.17
C ASN A 232 5.98 -8.82 0.89
N GLY A 233 5.15 -8.13 0.11
CA GLY A 233 4.01 -7.31 0.58
C GLY A 233 2.78 -7.52 -0.28
N SER A 234 1.70 -6.85 0.09
CA SER A 234 0.41 -6.82 -0.63
C SER A 234 0.35 -5.68 -1.65
N ASP A 235 -0.61 -5.73 -2.57
CA ASP A 235 -1.00 -4.59 -3.41
C ASP A 235 -1.88 -3.55 -2.67
N GLY A 236 -2.15 -3.77 -1.38
CA GLY A 236 -2.97 -2.91 -0.54
C GLY A 236 -4.45 -3.27 -0.52
N SER A 237 -4.92 -4.24 -1.32
CA SER A 237 -6.33 -4.63 -1.36
C SER A 237 -6.70 -5.72 -0.34
N ILE A 238 -5.77 -6.66 -0.11
CA ILE A 238 -5.94 -7.80 0.78
C ILE A 238 -4.64 -8.10 1.54
N PHE A 239 -4.75 -8.57 2.77
CA PHE A 239 -3.64 -8.89 3.67
C PHE A 239 -3.93 -10.22 4.37
N PRO A 240 -2.90 -10.92 4.87
CA PRO A 240 -3.11 -12.12 5.69
C PRO A 240 -4.11 -11.86 6.85
N PRO A 241 -5.04 -12.78 7.13
CA PRO A 241 -6.05 -12.63 8.18
C PRO A 241 -5.44 -12.69 9.59
N HIS A 242 -6.28 -12.41 10.61
CA HIS A 242 -5.92 -12.39 12.03
C HIS A 242 -4.86 -11.32 12.38
N ILE A 243 -5.01 -10.13 11.80
CA ILE A 243 -4.13 -8.98 12.02
C ILE A 243 -4.24 -8.51 13.47
N SER A 244 -3.08 -8.28 14.09
CA SER A 244 -2.98 -7.70 15.43
C SER A 244 -2.52 -6.25 15.36
N LYS A 245 -2.68 -5.49 16.45
CA LYS A 245 -2.18 -4.11 16.54
C LYS A 245 -0.64 -4.01 16.46
N ASN A 246 0.07 -5.11 16.71
CA ASN A 246 1.54 -5.18 16.62
C ASN A 246 2.03 -5.62 15.24
N THR A 247 1.13 -5.94 14.32
CA THR A 247 1.47 -6.39 12.97
C THR A 247 1.85 -5.18 12.12
N THR A 248 2.98 -5.24 11.42
CA THR A 248 3.32 -4.28 10.36
C THR A 248 2.82 -4.83 9.02
N LEU A 249 2.01 -4.04 8.31
CA LEU A 249 1.56 -4.38 6.97
C LEU A 249 2.53 -3.80 5.95
N PHE A 250 2.88 -4.57 4.92
CA PHE A 250 3.73 -4.11 3.83
C PHE A 250 2.92 -3.99 2.56
N VAL A 251 2.93 -2.81 1.94
CA VAL A 251 2.30 -2.55 0.64
C VAL A 251 3.38 -2.32 -0.40
N TYR A 252 3.37 -3.11 -1.47
CA TYR A 252 4.18 -2.84 -2.65
C TYR A 252 3.43 -1.90 -3.57
N GLU A 253 4.03 -0.76 -3.89
CA GLU A 253 3.52 0.14 -4.90
C GLU A 253 4.53 0.21 -6.06
N LYS A 254 4.05 -0.01 -7.29
CA LYS A 254 4.86 -0.04 -8.51
C LYS A 254 5.60 1.28 -8.76
N ASP A 255 4.91 2.41 -8.68
CA ASP A 255 5.42 3.75 -8.90
C ASP A 255 6.42 4.18 -7.82
N LEU A 256 6.31 3.64 -6.59
CA LEU A 256 7.34 3.77 -5.54
C LEU A 256 8.50 2.78 -5.71
N CYS A 257 8.29 1.66 -6.41
CA CYS A 257 9.31 0.62 -6.59
C CYS A 257 9.91 0.12 -5.27
N ARG A 258 9.16 0.14 -4.18
CA ARG A 258 9.57 -0.38 -2.86
C ARG A 258 8.37 -0.82 -2.05
N LEU A 259 8.65 -1.55 -0.97
CA LEU A 259 7.66 -1.82 0.07
C LEU A 259 7.50 -0.59 0.98
N LEU A 260 6.25 -0.26 1.26
CA LEU A 260 5.85 0.74 2.23
C LEU A 260 5.35 0.04 3.51
N PRO A 261 6.09 0.16 4.63
CA PRO A 261 5.63 -0.38 5.91
C PRO A 261 4.54 0.51 6.51
N LEU A 262 3.45 -0.10 6.96
CA LEU A 262 2.33 0.57 7.62
C LEU A 262 2.15 -0.01 9.03
N THR A 263 2.03 0.89 10.01
CA THR A 263 1.87 0.57 11.43
C THR A 263 0.48 0.97 11.91
N PHE A 264 -0.02 0.25 12.92
CA PHE A 264 -1.32 0.53 13.52
C PHE A 264 -1.36 1.95 14.11
N GLU A 265 -2.36 2.74 13.71
CA GLU A 265 -2.64 4.06 14.27
C GLU A 265 -3.77 3.99 15.30
N LYS A 266 -4.95 3.51 14.89
CA LYS A 266 -6.16 3.52 15.71
C LYS A 266 -7.21 2.53 15.22
N GLU A 267 -8.18 2.24 16.07
CA GLU A 267 -9.41 1.55 15.67
C GLU A 267 -10.35 2.53 14.96
N VAL A 268 -11.07 2.03 13.96
CA VAL A 268 -12.03 2.79 13.17
C VAL A 268 -13.27 1.94 12.94
N ASP A 269 -14.42 2.60 12.84
CA ASP A 269 -15.64 1.97 12.38
C ASP A 269 -16.03 2.58 11.04
N THR A 270 -16.33 1.73 10.06
CA THR A 270 -16.85 2.18 8.77
C THR A 270 -18.28 2.73 8.93
N ARG A 271 -18.79 3.42 7.89
CA ARG A 271 -20.18 3.91 7.85
C ARG A 271 -21.24 2.81 8.10
N ASN A 272 -20.88 1.53 7.88
CA ASN A 272 -21.75 0.38 8.08
C ASN A 272 -21.47 -0.39 9.40
N ASN A 273 -20.80 0.24 10.38
CA ASN A 273 -20.40 -0.37 11.66
C ASN A 273 -19.54 -1.64 11.50
N VAL A 274 -18.73 -1.70 10.45
CA VAL A 274 -17.70 -2.74 10.34
C VAL A 274 -16.45 -2.23 11.07
N PRO A 275 -15.98 -2.92 12.13
CA PRO A 275 -14.78 -2.53 12.85
C PRO A 275 -13.54 -2.82 11.99
N GLY A 276 -12.61 -1.88 12.02
CA GLY A 276 -11.37 -1.92 11.28
C GLY A 276 -10.22 -1.31 12.06
N TYR A 277 -9.01 -1.57 11.59
CA TYR A 277 -7.77 -0.99 12.10
C TYR A 277 -7.21 -0.07 11.03
N ARG A 278 -6.91 1.18 11.41
CA ARG A 278 -6.21 2.13 10.55
C ARG A 278 -4.72 1.89 10.63
N PHE A 279 -4.10 1.72 9.48
CA PHE A 279 -2.65 1.62 9.32
C PHE A 279 -2.13 2.82 8.53
N THR A 280 -1.00 3.37 8.97
CA THR A 280 -0.34 4.55 8.36
C THR A 280 1.17 4.32 8.30
N PRO A 281 1.89 4.88 7.33
CA PRO A 281 3.34 4.90 7.36
C PRO A 281 3.87 5.62 8.59
N THR A 282 5.06 5.23 9.05
CA THR A 282 5.78 5.98 10.08
C THR A 282 6.32 7.30 9.51
N GLU A 283 6.46 8.32 10.35
CA GLU A 283 6.93 9.66 9.92
C GLU A 283 8.34 9.63 9.32
N ASP A 284 9.13 8.61 9.64
CA ASP A 284 10.50 8.42 9.19
C ASP A 284 10.64 7.59 7.90
N VAL A 285 9.53 7.20 7.26
CA VAL A 285 9.53 6.33 6.07
C VAL A 285 10.27 6.95 4.88
N PHE A 286 10.20 8.27 4.74
CA PHE A 286 10.93 9.08 3.76
C PHE A 286 11.91 10.04 4.43
N ALA A 287 12.34 9.73 5.66
CA ALA A 287 13.35 10.56 6.31
C ALA A 287 14.73 10.40 5.66
N SER A 288 15.56 11.43 5.78
CA SER A 288 16.94 11.39 5.32
C SER A 288 17.74 10.31 6.07
N VAL A 289 18.86 9.89 5.49
CA VAL A 289 19.71 8.83 6.05
C VAL A 289 20.30 9.18 7.42
N GLU A 290 20.41 10.47 7.74
CA GLU A 290 20.86 10.94 9.06
C GLU A 290 19.80 10.73 10.14
N LYS A 291 18.51 10.90 9.78
CA LYS A 291 17.38 10.69 10.71
C LYS A 291 16.96 9.22 10.76
N ASN A 292 17.04 8.51 9.63
CA ASN A 292 16.73 7.09 9.53
C ASN A 292 17.80 6.36 8.69
N PRO A 293 18.85 5.79 9.34
CA PRO A 293 19.93 5.08 8.64
C PRO A 293 19.47 3.89 7.79
N ASP A 294 18.32 3.29 8.10
CA ASP A 294 17.78 2.18 7.32
C ASP A 294 17.44 2.61 5.88
N ASN A 295 17.20 3.89 5.62
CA ASN A 295 16.91 4.40 4.28
C ASN A 295 18.13 4.46 3.35
N MET A 296 19.36 4.19 3.85
CA MET A 296 20.58 4.21 3.04
C MET A 296 20.52 3.29 1.81
N CYS A 297 19.84 2.14 1.93
CA CYS A 297 19.71 1.19 0.83
C CYS A 297 18.95 1.75 -0.39
N TYR A 298 18.11 2.77 -0.20
CA TYR A 298 17.36 3.44 -1.26
C TYR A 298 18.17 4.53 -1.97
N CYS A 299 19.46 4.64 -1.65
CA CYS A 299 20.38 5.63 -2.19
C CYS A 299 21.57 4.92 -2.86
N PRO A 300 21.35 4.22 -4.00
CA PRO A 300 22.39 3.40 -4.64
C PRO A 300 23.59 4.21 -5.15
N ALA A 301 23.39 5.49 -5.49
CA ALA A 301 24.46 6.41 -5.90
C ALA A 301 25.33 6.91 -4.73
N GLY A 302 24.94 6.60 -3.48
CA GLY A 302 25.56 7.14 -2.28
C GLY A 302 25.19 8.61 -2.00
N PRO A 303 25.65 9.17 -0.86
CA PRO A 303 25.34 10.55 -0.49
C PRO A 303 25.87 11.59 -1.51
N PRO A 304 25.18 12.73 -1.68
CA PRO A 304 23.96 13.15 -0.99
C PRO A 304 22.72 12.40 -1.47
N CYS A 305 21.96 11.85 -0.51
CA CYS A 305 20.72 11.11 -0.78
C CYS A 305 19.52 12.05 -0.88
N ALA A 306 18.34 11.47 -1.12
CA ALA A 306 17.09 12.24 -1.13
C ALA A 306 16.92 13.01 0.21
N PRO A 307 16.46 14.27 0.14
CA PRO A 307 16.24 15.07 1.33
C PRO A 307 15.11 14.52 2.22
N HIS A 308 15.06 14.97 3.47
CA HIS A 308 14.04 14.55 4.43
C HIS A 308 12.62 14.89 3.93
N GLY A 309 11.76 13.87 3.92
CA GLY A 309 10.38 13.95 3.43
C GLY A 309 10.22 13.64 1.94
N PHE A 310 11.30 13.27 1.26
CA PHE A 310 11.28 12.90 -0.15
C PHE A 310 11.82 11.49 -0.38
N PHE A 311 11.31 10.88 -1.44
CA PHE A 311 11.79 9.60 -1.95
C PHE A 311 12.20 9.74 -3.42
N ASN A 312 13.43 9.35 -3.74
CA ASN A 312 13.94 9.39 -5.10
C ASN A 312 13.57 8.11 -5.86
N VAL A 313 12.77 8.26 -6.92
CA VAL A 313 12.32 7.15 -7.78
C VAL A 313 13.07 7.05 -9.10
N SER A 314 14.12 7.86 -9.31
CA SER A 314 14.86 7.89 -10.57
C SER A 314 15.33 6.50 -11.01
N ALA A 315 15.76 5.66 -10.06
CA ALA A 315 16.27 4.31 -10.29
C ALA A 315 15.27 3.35 -10.96
N CYS A 316 13.96 3.64 -10.91
CA CYS A 316 12.93 2.82 -11.54
C CYS A 316 11.99 3.59 -12.47
N GLN A 317 12.13 4.92 -12.55
CA GLN A 317 11.37 5.79 -13.43
C GLN A 317 12.26 6.33 -14.57
N PHE A 318 12.97 5.43 -15.26
CA PHE A 318 13.79 5.74 -16.43
C PHE A 318 14.84 6.84 -16.19
N ASP A 319 15.46 6.87 -15.02
CA ASP A 319 16.42 7.91 -14.59
C ASP A 319 15.87 9.35 -14.66
N SER A 320 14.54 9.49 -14.67
CA SER A 320 13.86 10.78 -14.57
C SER A 320 14.10 11.36 -13.18
N PRO A 321 14.43 12.66 -13.05
CA PRO A 321 14.75 13.30 -11.77
C PRO A 321 13.48 13.59 -10.95
N ILE A 322 12.70 12.55 -10.65
CA ILE A 322 11.44 12.63 -9.91
C ILE A 322 11.69 12.31 -8.44
N LEU A 323 11.29 13.24 -7.58
CA LEU A 323 11.19 13.06 -6.14
C LEU A 323 9.71 13.01 -5.75
N LEU A 324 9.35 12.03 -4.94
CA LEU A 324 8.01 11.88 -4.39
C LEU A 324 7.97 12.37 -2.95
N SER A 325 6.89 13.06 -2.58
CA SER A 325 6.60 13.47 -1.21
C SER A 325 5.13 13.20 -0.90
N PHE A 326 4.75 13.30 0.37
CA PHE A 326 3.32 13.44 0.70
C PHE A 326 2.80 14.82 0.28
N PRO A 327 1.47 14.98 0.08
CA PRO A 327 0.87 16.24 -0.32
C PRO A 327 1.24 17.41 0.60
N HIS A 328 1.38 18.61 0.03
CA HIS A 328 1.78 19.83 0.76
C HIS A 328 3.06 19.68 1.59
N PHE A 329 3.97 18.78 1.16
CA PHE A 329 5.19 18.45 1.89
C PHE A 329 4.91 17.98 3.33
N TYR A 330 3.80 17.26 3.55
CA TYR A 330 3.52 16.59 4.82
C TYR A 330 4.69 15.65 5.18
N MET A 331 5.15 15.69 6.44
CA MET A 331 6.34 14.96 6.93
C MET A 331 7.69 15.35 6.28
N ALA A 332 7.77 16.49 5.57
CA ALA A 332 9.02 17.03 5.07
C ALA A 332 9.46 18.28 5.84
N ASP A 333 10.71 18.72 5.62
CA ASP A 333 11.21 19.94 6.25
C ASP A 333 10.45 21.17 5.75
N GLN A 334 10.20 22.12 6.66
CA GLN A 334 9.42 23.33 6.36
C GLN A 334 10.05 24.20 5.26
N SER A 335 11.38 24.13 5.07
CA SER A 335 12.11 24.88 4.05
C SER A 335 11.57 24.65 2.63
N TYR A 336 11.04 23.46 2.33
CA TYR A 336 10.45 23.15 1.01
C TYR A 336 9.15 23.89 0.76
N ARG A 337 8.35 24.10 1.81
CA ARG A 337 7.16 24.98 1.73
C ARG A 337 7.57 26.43 1.60
N GLU A 338 8.60 26.86 2.34
CA GLU A 338 9.07 28.26 2.30
C GLU A 338 9.78 28.62 0.99
N ALA A 339 10.22 27.62 0.21
CA ALA A 339 10.82 27.81 -1.10
C ALA A 339 9.81 28.20 -2.19
N VAL A 340 8.51 28.00 -1.94
CA VAL A 340 7.44 28.28 -2.90
C VAL A 340 6.33 29.10 -2.22
N GLU A 341 5.52 29.80 -3.01
CA GLU A 341 4.33 30.49 -2.51
C GLU A 341 3.06 29.75 -2.95
N GLY A 342 1.97 29.84 -2.18
CA GLY A 342 0.67 29.25 -2.53
C GLY A 342 0.41 27.83 -2.01
N ILE A 343 1.40 27.16 -1.40
CA ILE A 343 1.17 25.89 -0.69
C ILE A 343 0.73 26.15 0.75
N SER A 344 -0.44 25.63 1.11
CA SER A 344 -0.95 25.71 2.49
C SER A 344 -0.17 24.78 3.45
N PRO A 345 -0.15 25.08 4.76
CA PRO A 345 0.41 24.17 5.75
C PRO A 345 -0.22 22.77 5.70
N PRO A 346 0.56 21.69 5.86
CA PRO A 346 0.03 20.35 5.70
C PRO A 346 -0.90 19.98 6.86
N GLU A 347 -2.08 19.48 6.53
CA GLU A 347 -3.08 18.96 7.48
C GLU A 347 -3.03 17.44 7.48
N LYS A 348 -2.80 16.83 8.65
CA LYS A 348 -2.67 15.37 8.79
C LYS A 348 -3.89 14.64 8.24
N GLU A 349 -5.09 15.12 8.54
CA GLU A 349 -6.35 14.50 8.14
C GLU A 349 -6.59 14.49 6.63
N LYS A 350 -5.94 15.41 5.89
CA LYS A 350 -6.07 15.54 4.42
C LYS A 350 -4.90 14.92 3.67
N HIS A 351 -3.69 14.99 4.24
CA HIS A 351 -2.45 14.69 3.50
C HIS A 351 -1.75 13.42 3.98
N GLN A 352 -2.24 12.76 5.03
CA GLN A 352 -1.71 11.46 5.43
C GLN A 352 -2.19 10.34 4.48
N LEU A 353 -1.30 9.37 4.23
CA LEU A 353 -1.70 8.08 3.69
C LEU A 353 -2.24 7.20 4.81
N TYR A 354 -3.36 6.53 4.60
CA TYR A 354 -3.84 5.50 5.51
C TYR A 354 -4.63 4.41 4.76
N ILE A 355 -4.65 3.22 5.35
CA ILE A 355 -5.49 2.10 4.91
C ILE A 355 -6.25 1.57 6.11
N ASP A 356 -7.56 1.45 5.98
CA ASP A 356 -8.42 0.86 6.99
C ASP A 356 -8.64 -0.63 6.65
N VAL A 357 -8.23 -1.54 7.53
CA VAL A 357 -8.24 -2.99 7.27
C VAL A 357 -9.09 -3.71 8.30
N GLN A 358 -9.96 -4.62 7.84
CA GLN A 358 -10.70 -5.52 8.72
C GLN A 358 -9.75 -6.60 9.26
N PRO A 359 -9.55 -6.72 10.59
CA PRO A 359 -8.46 -7.53 11.14
C PRO A 359 -8.66 -9.05 11.04
N SER A 360 -9.89 -9.55 11.09
CA SER A 360 -10.17 -10.98 11.04
C SER A 360 -9.95 -11.59 9.65
N ILE A 361 -10.28 -10.88 8.57
CA ILE A 361 -10.22 -11.37 7.18
C ILE A 361 -9.13 -10.68 6.34
N GLY A 362 -8.52 -9.62 6.86
CA GLY A 362 -7.45 -8.87 6.19
C GLY A 362 -7.89 -8.15 4.92
N ARG A 363 -9.12 -7.66 4.84
CA ARG A 363 -9.60 -6.88 3.67
C ARG A 363 -9.57 -5.38 3.95
N THR A 364 -9.14 -4.62 2.95
CA THR A 364 -9.23 -3.16 2.97
C THR A 364 -10.68 -2.69 2.89
N LEU A 365 -11.00 -1.62 3.63
CA LEU A 365 -12.35 -1.11 3.86
C LEU A 365 -12.63 0.24 3.16
N ASN A 366 -11.59 0.95 2.72
CA ASN A 366 -11.68 2.30 2.16
C ASN A 366 -11.15 2.42 0.73
#